data_AF-A7SEZ7-F1
#
_entry.id   AF-A7SEZ7-F1
#
_cell.length_a   1.000
_cell.length_b   1.000
_cell.length_c   1.000
_cell.angle_alpha   90.00
_cell.angle_beta   90.00
_cell.angle_gamma   90.00
#
_symmetry.space_group_name_H-M   'P 1'
#
loop_
_entity.id
_entity.type
_entity.pdbx_description
1 polymer ?
#
loop_
_entity_poly.entity_id
_entity_poly.type
_entity_poly.pdbx_seq_one_letter_code
_entity_poly.pdbx_strand_id
1 'polypeptide(L)'
;GNVLVCYVIVRNPDMRTVTNAFLLNLAVADVLFTVISVPPLLGIEISPDYWVFGEGMCKTVPFLNTVTLSASIYTMVALAFDRYHAIVNPFRAKIYHTIKRTLLVITLIWLFSIAVASP
;
A
#
# COMPACT_ATOMS: atom_id res chain seq x y z
N GLY A 1 -7.35 3.95 12.86
CA GLY A 1 -7.35 3.81 11.39
C GLY A 1 -5.93 3.93 10.84
N ASN A 2 -5.73 3.61 9.56
CA ASN A 2 -4.41 3.61 8.90
C ASN A 2 -3.66 4.95 8.99
N VAL A 3 -4.37 6.08 9.02
CA VAL A 3 -3.78 7.42 9.28
C VAL A 3 -3.04 7.48 10.62
N LEU A 4 -3.58 6.86 11.67
CA LEU A 4 -2.94 6.81 12.98
C LEU A 4 -1.67 5.94 12.95
N VAL A 5 -1.70 4.84 12.20
CA VAL A 5 -0.53 3.97 11.99
C VAL A 5 0.59 4.76 11.31
N CYS A 6 0.27 5.48 10.23
CA CYS A 6 1.22 6.39 9.57
C CYS A 6 1.80 7.42 10.56
N TYR A 7 0.93 8.10 11.32
CA TYR A 7 1.35 9.11 12.28
C TYR A 7 2.30 8.56 13.35
N VAL A 8 1.95 7.44 13.98
CA VAL A 8 2.74 6.84 15.07
C VAL A 8 4.11 6.38 14.59
N ILE A 9 4.20 5.76 13.40
CA ILE A 9 5.47 5.24 12.87
C ILE A 9 6.39 6.39 12.42
N VAL A 10 5.84 7.44 11.80
CA VAL A 10 6.64 8.60 11.36
C VAL A 10 7.16 9.38 12.57
N ARG A 11 6.33 9.54 13.60
CA ARG A 11 6.64 10.33 14.80
C ARG A 11 7.65 9.66 15.74
N ASN A 12 7.67 8.33 15.81
CA ASN A 12 8.54 7.58 16.75
C ASN A 12 9.72 6.92 16.00
N PRO A 13 10.95 7.43 16.12
CA PRO A 13 12.11 6.88 15.42
C PRO A 13 12.43 5.43 15.81
N ASP A 14 12.17 5.05 17.07
CA ASP A 14 12.39 3.69 17.58
C ASP A 14 11.50 2.65 16.89
N MET A 15 10.41 3.10 16.28
CA MET A 15 9.48 2.26 15.53
C MET A 15 9.92 2.07 14.06
N ARG A 16 11.09 2.55 13.62
CA ARG A 16 11.55 2.42 12.21
C ARG A 16 12.21 1.07 11.94
N THR A 17 11.45 0.00 12.14
CA THR A 17 11.87 -1.38 11.86
C THR A 17 11.39 -1.85 10.48
N VAL A 18 11.93 -2.96 9.99
CA VAL A 18 11.54 -3.58 8.70
C VAL A 18 10.03 -3.85 8.65
N THR A 19 9.50 -4.46 9.70
CA THR A 19 8.07 -4.78 9.80
C THR A 19 7.22 -3.53 9.79
N ASN A 20 7.63 -2.50 10.53
CA ASN A 20 6.89 -1.25 10.60
C ASN A 20 6.97 -0.47 9.28
N ALA A 21 8.01 -0.65 8.47
CA ALA A 21 8.05 -0.10 7.12
C ALA A 21 7.02 -0.77 6.18
N PHE A 22 6.82 -2.09 6.29
CA PHE A 22 5.73 -2.77 5.57
C PHE A 22 4.35 -2.32 6.07
N LEU A 23 4.16 -2.20 7.39
CA LEU A 23 2.91 -1.68 7.97
C LEU A 23 2.63 -0.24 7.53
N LEU A 24 3.68 0.60 7.45
CA LEU A 24 3.57 1.96 6.94
C LEU A 24 3.17 1.96 5.46
N ASN A 25 3.78 1.12 4.63
CA ASN A 25 3.42 1.03 3.21
C ASN A 25 1.96 0.57 3.02
N LEU A 26 1.52 -0.43 3.79
CA LEU A 26 0.14 -0.88 3.80
C LEU A 26 -0.83 0.25 4.19
N ALA A 27 -0.52 0.96 5.28
CA ALA A 27 -1.34 2.07 5.74
C ALA A 27 -1.40 3.21 4.72
N VAL A 28 -0.29 3.50 4.01
CA VAL A 28 -0.25 4.49 2.93
C VAL A 28 -1.11 4.04 1.74
N ALA A 29 -0.99 2.79 1.29
CA ALA A 29 -1.76 2.25 0.18
C ALA A 29 -3.27 2.29 0.47
N ASP A 30 -3.69 1.91 1.67
CA ASP A 30 -5.10 1.95 2.08
C ASP A 30 -5.65 3.38 2.21
N VAL A 31 -4.85 4.32 2.74
CA VAL A 31 -5.23 5.74 2.80
C VAL A 31 -5.37 6.32 1.40
N LEU A 32 -4.42 6.02 0.49
CA LEU A 32 -4.50 6.44 -0.91
C LEU A 32 -5.76 5.87 -1.59
N PHE A 33 -6.02 4.57 -1.44
CA PHE A 33 -7.23 3.93 -1.95
C PHE A 33 -8.48 4.64 -1.44
N THR A 34 -8.56 4.92 -0.13
CA THR A 34 -9.72 5.57 0.48
C THR A 34 -9.92 6.99 -0.06
N VAL A 35 -8.85 7.78 -0.15
CA VAL A 35 -8.91 9.17 -0.65
C VAL A 35 -9.30 9.21 -2.14
N ILE A 36 -8.83 8.25 -2.93
CA ILE A 36 -9.11 8.19 -4.37
C ILE A 36 -10.53 7.69 -4.65
N SER A 37 -11.01 6.71 -3.89
CA SER A 37 -12.30 6.05 -4.12
C SER A 37 -13.49 6.80 -3.54
N VAL A 38 -13.36 7.44 -2.37
CA VAL A 38 -14.50 8.04 -1.65
C VAL A 38 -15.21 9.16 -2.44
N PRO A 39 -14.55 10.18 -3.01
CA PRO A 39 -15.25 11.24 -3.73
C PRO A 39 -16.00 10.74 -4.98
N PRO A 40 -15.40 9.87 -5.84
CA PRO A 40 -16.11 9.22 -6.93
C PRO A 40 -17.31 8.39 -6.50
N LEU A 41 -17.19 7.61 -5.42
CA LEU A 41 -18.30 6.82 -4.90
C LEU A 41 -19.48 7.72 -4.52
N LEU A 42 -19.23 8.81 -3.80
CA LEU A 42 -20.29 9.77 -3.43
C LEU A 42 -20.95 10.40 -4.68
N GLY A 43 -20.16 10.68 -5.72
CA GLY A 43 -20.70 11.18 -6.99
C GLY A 43 -21.63 10.17 -7.66
N ILE A 44 -21.26 8.89 -7.68
CA ILE A 44 -22.08 7.81 -8.25
C ILE A 44 -23.36 7.62 -7.42
N GLU A 45 -23.30 7.67 -6.10
CA GLU A 45 -24.49 7.56 -5.23
C GLU A 45 -25.50 8.69 -5.47
N ILE A 46 -25.02 9.92 -5.69
CA ILE A 46 -25.87 11.09 -5.99
C ILE A 46 -26.35 11.06 -7.45
N SER A 47 -25.59 10.45 -8.35
CA SER A 47 -25.75 10.55 -9.79
C SER A 47 -25.28 9.27 -10.48
N PRO A 48 -26.09 8.19 -10.39
CA PRO A 48 -25.66 6.85 -10.77
C PRO A 48 -25.46 6.67 -12.28
N ASP A 49 -26.14 7.46 -13.09
CA ASP A 49 -26.14 7.31 -14.55
C ASP A 49 -25.00 8.10 -15.24
N TYR A 50 -24.26 8.95 -14.51
CA TYR A 50 -23.25 9.81 -15.14
C TYR A 50 -22.02 10.10 -14.27
N TRP A 51 -20.84 10.11 -14.92
CA TRP A 51 -19.58 10.42 -14.25
C TRP A 51 -19.30 11.93 -14.25
N VAL A 52 -19.38 12.55 -13.07
CA VAL A 52 -19.26 14.01 -12.90
C VAL A 52 -17.83 14.56 -12.86
N PHE A 53 -16.82 13.71 -12.69
CA PHE A 53 -15.42 14.13 -12.52
C PHE A 53 -14.62 14.22 -13.83
N GLY A 54 -15.30 14.11 -14.98
CA GLY A 54 -14.69 14.17 -16.32
C GLY A 54 -13.99 12.88 -16.77
N GLU A 55 -13.77 12.77 -18.09
CA GLU A 55 -13.30 11.52 -18.73
C GLU A 55 -11.91 11.06 -18.27
N GLY A 56 -11.02 12.01 -17.95
CA GLY A 56 -9.69 11.71 -17.42
C GLY A 56 -9.79 10.93 -16.09
N MET A 57 -10.54 11.46 -15.12
CA MET A 57 -10.73 10.79 -13.83
C MET A 57 -11.50 9.47 -13.95
N CYS A 58 -12.38 9.33 -14.95
CA CYS A 58 -13.12 8.09 -15.21
C CYS A 58 -12.18 6.90 -15.49
N LYS A 59 -11.03 7.16 -16.15
CA LYS A 59 -10.01 6.14 -16.43
C LYS A 59 -8.96 6.06 -15.31
N THR A 60 -8.54 7.20 -14.78
CA THR A 60 -7.47 7.27 -13.78
C THR A 60 -7.88 6.72 -12.42
N VAL A 61 -9.12 6.95 -11.97
CA VAL A 61 -9.61 6.45 -10.66
C VAL A 61 -9.57 4.91 -10.59
N PRO A 62 -10.20 4.15 -11.51
CA PRO A 62 -10.13 2.69 -11.46
C PRO A 62 -8.70 2.17 -11.63
N PHE A 63 -7.87 2.81 -12.46
CA PHE A 63 -6.44 2.47 -12.56
C PHE A 63 -5.72 2.60 -11.21
N LEU A 64 -5.82 3.76 -10.55
CA LEU A 64 -5.17 3.99 -9.26
C LEU A 64 -5.75 3.12 -8.13
N ASN A 65 -7.05 2.82 -8.16
CA ASN A 65 -7.66 1.88 -7.23
C ASN A 65 -7.06 0.49 -7.39
N THR A 66 -6.91 0.00 -8.62
CA THR A 66 -6.25 -1.29 -8.88
C THR A 66 -4.80 -1.28 -8.39
N VAL A 67 -4.03 -0.23 -8.69
CA VAL A 67 -2.64 -0.11 -8.23
C VAL A 67 -2.54 -0.17 -6.70
N THR A 68 -3.33 0.65 -5.99
CA THR A 68 -3.29 0.73 -4.52
C THR A 68 -3.76 -0.57 -3.86
N LEU A 69 -4.81 -1.21 -4.37
CA LEU A 69 -5.28 -2.52 -3.90
C LEU A 69 -4.23 -3.62 -4.11
N SER A 70 -3.64 -3.70 -5.31
CA SER A 70 -2.56 -4.64 -5.58
C SER A 70 -1.36 -4.39 -4.69
N ALA A 71 -1.00 -3.13 -4.44
CA ALA A 71 0.10 -2.77 -3.56
C ALA A 71 -0.16 -3.22 -2.11
N SER A 72 -1.38 -3.04 -1.59
CA SER A 72 -1.79 -3.54 -0.27
C SER A 72 -1.67 -5.07 -0.19
N ILE A 73 -2.17 -5.80 -1.20
CA ILE A 73 -2.10 -7.27 -1.26
C ILE A 73 -0.65 -7.75 -1.26
N TYR A 74 0.19 -7.22 -2.15
CA TYR A 74 1.59 -7.62 -2.24
C TYR A 74 2.38 -7.23 -0.98
N THR A 75 2.03 -6.13 -0.33
CA THR A 75 2.61 -5.75 0.97
C THR A 75 2.23 -6.75 2.05
N MET A 76 0.97 -7.21 2.08
CA MET A 76 0.51 -8.22 3.02
C MET A 76 1.24 -9.56 2.80
N VAL A 77 1.45 -9.96 1.55
CA VAL A 77 2.23 -11.15 1.20
C VAL A 77 3.69 -11.00 1.65
N ALA A 78 4.32 -9.85 1.37
CA ALA A 78 5.69 -9.59 1.80
C ALA A 78 5.82 -9.58 3.32
N LEU A 79 4.86 -9.01 4.04
CA LEU A 79 4.79 -9.03 5.49
C LEU A 79 4.63 -10.46 6.02
N ALA A 80 3.77 -11.28 5.42
CA ALA A 80 3.60 -12.69 5.80
C ALA A 80 4.90 -13.48 5.61
N PHE A 81 5.59 -13.26 4.49
CA PHE A 81 6.89 -13.87 4.20
C PHE A 81 7.96 -13.43 5.20
N ASP A 82 8.00 -12.14 5.54
CA ASP A 82 8.89 -11.57 6.56
C ASP A 82 8.68 -12.23 7.93
N ARG A 83 7.43 -12.35 8.37
CA ARG A 83 7.06 -13.00 9.63
C ARG A 83 7.42 -14.48 9.63
N TYR A 84 7.13 -15.18 8.55
CA TYR A 84 7.47 -16.59 8.39
C TYR A 84 8.99 -16.80 8.53
N HIS A 85 9.80 -16.01 7.82
CA HIS A 85 11.26 -16.12 7.89
C HIS A 85 11.83 -15.76 9.26
N ALA A 86 11.25 -14.76 9.95
CA ALA A 86 11.65 -14.37 11.29
C ALA A 86 11.43 -15.49 12.32
N ILE A 87 10.34 -16.26 12.18
CA ILE A 87 10.00 -17.37 13.07
C ILE A 87 10.86 -18.60 12.78
N VAL A 88 10.99 -19.00 11.51
CA VAL A 88 11.65 -20.25 11.14
C VAL A 88 13.17 -20.13 11.16
N ASN A 89 13.73 -18.96 10.84
CA ASN A 89 15.17 -18.76 10.69
C ASN A 89 15.68 -17.51 11.44
N PRO A 90 15.63 -17.48 12.79
CA PRO A 90 15.90 -16.27 13.59
C PRO A 90 17.31 -15.68 13.40
N PHE A 91 18.34 -16.53 13.23
CA PHE A 91 19.72 -16.06 13.01
C PHE A 91 19.93 -15.43 11.62
N ARG A 92 19.26 -15.94 10.58
CA ARG A 92 19.32 -15.36 9.23
C ARG A 92 18.44 -14.12 9.13
N ALA A 93 17.27 -14.12 9.77
CA ALA A 93 16.35 -12.98 9.77
C ALA A 93 17.06 -11.68 10.17
N LYS A 94 17.93 -11.69 11.18
CA LYS A 94 18.71 -10.52 11.62
C LYS A 94 19.68 -9.98 10.56
N ILE A 95 20.21 -10.83 9.67
CA ILE A 95 21.13 -10.43 8.59
C ILE A 95 20.34 -9.89 7.39
N TYR A 96 19.17 -10.47 7.09
CA TYR A 96 18.33 -10.06 5.96
C TYR A 96 17.42 -8.85 6.27
N HIS A 97 17.14 -8.58 7.55
CA HIS A 97 16.35 -7.43 8.03
C HIS A 97 17.11 -6.11 7.94
N THR A 98 17.29 -5.62 6.71
CA THR A 98 17.85 -4.29 6.45
C THR A 98 16.81 -3.39 5.82
N ILE A 99 16.66 -2.17 6.36
CA ILE A 99 15.73 -1.15 5.85
C ILE A 99 15.94 -0.91 4.35
N LYS A 100 17.18 -0.92 3.87
CA LYS A 100 17.50 -0.76 2.44
C LYS A 100 16.83 -1.82 1.56
N ARG A 101 16.85 -3.09 1.98
CA ARG A 101 16.19 -4.18 1.24
C ARG A 101 14.67 -4.06 1.31
N THR A 102 14.13 -3.68 2.46
CA THR A 102 12.69 -3.43 2.62
C THR A 102 12.20 -2.32 1.70
N LEU A 103 12.94 -1.22 1.61
CA LEU A 103 12.62 -0.13 0.68
C LEU A 103 12.68 -0.60 -0.77
N LEU A 104 13.68 -1.40 -1.15
CA LEU A 104 13.73 -2.02 -2.47
C LEU A 104 12.50 -2.90 -2.76
N VAL A 105 12.09 -3.75 -1.81
CA VAL A 105 10.88 -4.59 -1.94
C VAL A 105 9.63 -3.72 -2.10
N ILE A 106 9.49 -2.66 -1.30
CA ILE A 106 8.37 -1.71 -1.44
C ILE A 106 8.37 -1.07 -2.82
N THR A 107 9.52 -0.60 -3.32
CA THR A 107 9.61 -0.03 -4.67
C THR A 107 9.21 -1.05 -5.74
N LEU A 108 9.65 -2.30 -5.62
CA LEU A 108 9.25 -3.37 -6.54
C LEU A 108 7.75 -3.63 -6.47
N ILE A 109 7.15 -3.67 -5.28
CA ILE A 109 5.70 -3.83 -5.11
C ILE A 109 4.95 -2.77 -5.91
N TRP A 110 5.30 -1.49 -5.76
CA TRP A 110 4.65 -0.41 -6.51
C TRP A 110 4.82 -0.57 -8.03
N LEU A 111 6.02 -0.90 -8.50
CA LEU A 111 6.27 -1.13 -9.92
C LEU A 111 5.45 -2.31 -10.48
N PHE A 112 5.39 -3.43 -9.75
CA PHE A 112 4.57 -4.59 -10.12
C PHE A 112 3.08 -4.25 -10.12
N SER A 113 2.59 -3.51 -9.12
CA SER A 113 1.19 -3.08 -9.07
C SER A 113 0.83 -2.17 -10.24
N ILE A 114 1.72 -1.26 -10.64
CA ILE A 114 1.54 -0.42 -11.84
C ILE A 114 1.52 -1.27 -13.10
N ALA A 115 2.44 -2.23 -13.23
CA ALA A 115 2.51 -3.11 -14.39
C ALA A 115 1.25 -3.98 -14.53
N VAL A 116 0.71 -4.49 -13.42
CA VAL A 116 -0.53 -5.31 -13.41
C VAL A 116 -1.77 -4.46 -13.67
N ALA A 117 -1.79 -3.21 -13.23
CA ALA A 117 -2.90 -2.30 -13.50
C ALA A 117 -2.85 -1.69 -14.91
N SER A 118 -1.71 -1.79 -15.60
CA SER A 118 -1.61 -1.41 -17.00
C SER A 118 -2.49 -2.35 -17.84
N PRO A 119 -3.31 -1.81 -18.76
CA PRO A 119 -4.05 -2.62 -19.71
C PRO A 119 -3.13 -3.42 -20.65
#